data_AF-A0A849WQ25-F1
#
_entry.id   AF-A0A849WQ25-F1
#
_cell.length_a   1.000
_cell.length_b   1.000
_cell.length_c   1.000
_cell.angle_alpha   90.00
_cell.angle_beta   90.00
_cell.angle_gamma   90.00
#
_symmetry.space_group_name_H-M   'P 1'
#
loop_
_entity.id
_entity.type
_entity.pdbx_description
1 polymer ?
#
loop_
_entity_poly.entity_id
_entity_poly.type
_entity_poly.pdbx_seq_one_letter_code
_entity_poly.pdbx_strand_id
1 'polypeptide(L)'
;MSLDIEILNEFVQESKSLIDESLEILSEIESDPNQVKKLENFGNNVDRIMGGAKNLALLVDKSHPLHFISDYCALCKAVGYKASQIKNNPQFYFVCVALLLDATETLQAMINNLKFTEASAKNFLTETFLERLKWVSDQFGKDFRETVGEKSLGQNDIDELLKKLGIG
;
A
#
# COMPACT_ATOMS: atom_id res chain seq x y z
N MET A 1 -16.25 -22.48 4.77
CA MET A 1 -17.25 -21.51 4.26
C MET A 1 -16.72 -21.07 2.91
N SER A 2 -17.51 -21.13 1.84
CA SER A 2 -17.06 -20.66 0.51
C SER A 2 -17.38 -19.18 0.38
N LEU A 3 -16.42 -18.40 -0.09
CA LEU A 3 -16.62 -16.98 -0.41
C LEU A 3 -17.73 -16.83 -1.48
N ASP A 4 -18.69 -15.96 -1.22
CA ASP A 4 -19.73 -15.61 -2.17
C ASP A 4 -19.15 -14.78 -3.32
N ILE A 5 -19.49 -15.14 -4.55
CA ILE A 5 -18.99 -14.48 -5.76
C ILE A 5 -19.55 -13.06 -5.91
N GLU A 6 -20.77 -12.80 -5.44
CA GLU A 6 -21.38 -11.46 -5.47
C GLU A 6 -20.61 -10.52 -4.55
N ILE A 7 -20.33 -10.95 -3.32
CA ILE A 7 -19.52 -10.20 -2.34
C ILE A 7 -18.11 -9.93 -2.89
N LEU A 8 -17.49 -10.93 -3.54
CA LEU A 8 -16.17 -10.76 -4.15
C LEU A 8 -16.21 -9.72 -5.29
N ASN A 9 -17.24 -9.75 -6.13
CA ASN A 9 -17.40 -8.80 -7.23
C ASN A 9 -17.62 -7.37 -6.72
N GLU A 10 -18.43 -7.18 -5.68
CA GLU A 10 -18.63 -5.88 -5.04
C GLU A 10 -17.31 -5.31 -4.50
N PHE A 11 -16.53 -6.13 -3.78
CA PHE A 11 -15.21 -5.73 -3.30
C PHE A 11 -14.26 -5.33 -4.45
N VAL A 12 -14.27 -6.08 -5.56
CA VAL A 12 -13.44 -5.75 -6.74
C VAL A 12 -13.84 -4.41 -7.32
N GLN A 13 -15.14 -4.13 -7.48
CA GLN A 13 -15.60 -2.86 -8.05
C GLN A 13 -15.30 -1.67 -7.13
N GLU A 14 -15.57 -1.79 -5.83
CA GLU A 14 -15.22 -0.75 -4.86
C GLU A 14 -13.71 -0.48 -4.86
N SER A 15 -12.91 -1.55 -4.88
CA SER A 15 -11.44 -1.42 -4.90
C SER A 15 -10.96 -0.70 -6.17
N LYS A 16 -11.56 -0.96 -7.33
CA LYS A 16 -11.22 -0.25 -8.57
C LYS A 16 -11.50 1.24 -8.47
N SER A 17 -12.67 1.63 -7.98
CA SER A 17 -12.99 3.04 -7.77
C SER A 17 -12.00 3.74 -6.83
N LEU A 18 -11.66 3.09 -5.71
CA LEU A 18 -10.67 3.63 -4.76
C LEU A 18 -9.26 3.71 -5.34
N ILE A 19 -8.88 2.79 -6.22
CA ILE A 19 -7.59 2.80 -6.93
C ILE A 19 -7.55 3.95 -7.93
N ASP A 20 -8.62 4.16 -8.70
CA ASP A 20 -8.69 5.24 -9.67
C ASP A 20 -8.60 6.61 -8.97
N GLU A 21 -9.33 6.80 -7.86
CA GLU A 21 -9.20 7.99 -6.99
C GLU A 21 -7.77 8.15 -6.44
N SER A 22 -7.13 7.04 -6.06
CA SER A 22 -5.75 7.05 -5.53
C SER A 22 -4.75 7.48 -6.59
N LEU A 23 -4.87 6.99 -7.83
CA LEU A 23 -4.04 7.37 -8.95
C LEU A 23 -4.25 8.84 -9.33
N GLU A 24 -5.49 9.33 -9.29
CA GLU A 24 -5.80 10.75 -9.50
C GLU A 24 -5.11 11.63 -8.45
N ILE A 25 -5.24 11.29 -7.16
CA ILE A 25 -4.56 12.00 -6.07
C ILE A 25 -3.04 12.03 -6.30
N LEU A 26 -2.44 10.87 -6.59
CA LEU A 26 -0.99 10.77 -6.75
C LEU A 26 -0.49 11.55 -7.97
N SER A 27 -1.23 11.50 -9.08
CA SER A 27 -0.90 12.24 -10.31
C SER A 27 -1.01 13.75 -10.10
N GLU A 28 -2.01 14.21 -9.35
CA GLU A 28 -2.19 15.63 -9.04
C GLU A 28 -1.01 16.19 -8.23
N ILE A 29 -0.49 15.40 -7.30
CA ILE A 29 0.54 15.86 -6.35
C ILE A 29 1.98 15.53 -6.79
N GLU A 30 2.16 14.75 -7.86
CA GLU A 30 3.45 14.22 -8.32
C GLU A 30 4.53 15.30 -8.46
N SER A 31 4.15 16.52 -8.83
CA SER A 31 5.07 17.65 -9.06
C SER A 31 4.95 18.78 -8.03
N ASP A 32 4.08 18.65 -7.02
CA ASP A 32 3.82 19.71 -6.03
C ASP A 32 3.98 19.23 -4.58
N PRO A 33 5.17 19.41 -3.97
CA PRO A 33 5.41 19.01 -2.58
C PRO A 33 4.60 19.80 -1.55
N ASN A 34 3.96 20.93 -1.93
CA ASN A 34 3.08 21.66 -1.01
C ASN A 34 1.76 20.91 -0.76
N GLN A 35 1.44 19.92 -1.60
CA GLN A 35 0.25 19.10 -1.47
C GLN A 35 0.49 17.78 -0.74
N VAL A 36 1.63 17.65 -0.04
CA VAL A 36 2.01 16.45 0.73
C VAL A 36 0.90 15.90 1.64
N LYS A 37 0.01 16.76 2.13
CA LYS A 37 -1.14 16.34 2.97
C LYS A 37 -2.18 15.50 2.25
N LYS A 38 -2.29 15.57 0.93
CA LYS A 38 -3.20 14.69 0.16
C LYS A 38 -2.79 13.22 0.21
N LEU A 39 -1.55 12.90 0.59
CA LEU A 39 -1.13 11.53 0.85
C LEU A 39 -1.87 10.88 2.03
N GLU A 40 -2.47 11.66 2.94
CA GLU A 40 -3.40 11.13 3.96
C GLU A 40 -4.68 10.58 3.31
N ASN A 41 -5.20 11.27 2.29
CA ASN A 41 -6.39 10.81 1.54
C ASN A 41 -6.09 9.54 0.74
N PHE A 42 -4.92 9.48 0.09
CA PHE A 42 -4.42 8.25 -0.52
C PHE A 42 -4.36 7.12 0.51
N GLY A 43 -3.77 7.36 1.69
CA GLY A 43 -3.69 6.37 2.77
C GLY A 43 -5.06 5.87 3.23
N ASN A 44 -6.06 6.75 3.32
CA ASN A 44 -7.43 6.40 3.66
C ASN A 44 -8.09 5.52 2.59
N ASN A 45 -7.88 5.81 1.31
CA ASN A 45 -8.41 5.00 0.20
C ASN A 45 -7.83 3.58 0.23
N VAL A 46 -6.52 3.46 0.39
CA VAL A 46 -5.85 2.15 0.50
C VAL A 46 -6.26 1.41 1.78
N ASP A 47 -6.54 2.10 2.89
CA ASP A 47 -7.03 1.47 4.12
C ASP A 47 -8.40 0.79 3.94
N ARG A 48 -9.28 1.40 3.14
CA ARG A 48 -10.59 0.81 2.82
C ARG A 48 -10.42 -0.49 2.03
N ILE A 49 -9.54 -0.51 1.03
CA ILE A 49 -9.20 -1.71 0.26
C ILE A 49 -8.59 -2.77 1.18
N MET A 50 -7.63 -2.38 2.03
CA MET A 50 -7.00 -3.25 3.02
C MET A 50 -8.03 -3.93 3.93
N GLY A 51 -8.97 -3.15 4.47
CA GLY A 51 -10.04 -3.63 5.34
C GLY A 51 -10.97 -4.62 4.64
N GLY A 52 -11.41 -4.29 3.42
CA GLY A 52 -12.21 -5.19 2.58
C GLY A 52 -11.49 -6.51 2.30
N ALA A 53 -10.24 -6.43 1.83
CA ALA A 53 -9.41 -7.61 1.57
C ALA A 53 -9.23 -8.47 2.83
N LYS A 54 -8.95 -7.84 3.98
CA LYS A 54 -8.77 -8.53 5.26
C LYS A 54 -10.03 -9.27 5.70
N ASN A 55 -11.19 -8.64 5.56
CA ASN A 55 -12.47 -9.25 5.93
C ASN A 55 -12.79 -10.47 5.05
N LEU A 56 -12.62 -10.35 3.74
CA LEU A 56 -12.84 -11.47 2.82
C LEU A 56 -11.81 -12.58 3.00
N ALA A 57 -10.57 -12.22 3.35
CA ALA A 57 -9.51 -13.18 3.66
C ALA A 57 -9.86 -14.12 4.84
N LEU A 58 -10.76 -13.71 5.75
CA LEU A 58 -11.25 -14.59 6.83
C LEU A 58 -12.13 -15.75 6.32
N LEU A 59 -12.64 -15.65 5.09
CA LEU A 59 -13.59 -16.59 4.50
C LEU A 59 -12.93 -17.58 3.52
N VAL A 60 -11.64 -17.40 3.24
CA VAL A 60 -10.89 -18.19 2.26
C VAL A 60 -9.67 -18.83 2.92
N ASP A 61 -9.03 -19.76 2.21
CA ASP A 61 -7.80 -20.36 2.68
C ASP A 61 -6.61 -19.39 2.59
N LYS A 62 -5.56 -19.67 3.37
CA LYS A 62 -4.36 -18.81 3.46
C LYS A 62 -3.63 -18.58 2.14
N SER A 63 -3.79 -19.47 1.16
CA SER A 63 -3.13 -19.33 -0.14
C SER A 63 -3.89 -18.40 -1.10
N HIS A 64 -5.08 -17.95 -0.71
CA HIS A 64 -5.89 -17.04 -1.50
C HIS A 64 -5.26 -15.64 -1.58
N PRO A 65 -5.25 -15.00 -2.77
CA PRO A 65 -4.74 -13.64 -3.02
C PRO A 65 -5.08 -12.54 -2.03
N LEU A 66 -6.25 -12.63 -1.41
CA LEU A 66 -6.79 -11.61 -0.51
C LEU A 66 -5.89 -11.39 0.71
N HIS A 67 -5.20 -12.42 1.19
CA HIS A 67 -4.22 -12.27 2.26
C HIS A 67 -3.06 -11.36 1.84
N PHE A 68 -2.48 -11.63 0.67
CA PHE A 68 -1.38 -10.85 0.13
C PHE A 68 -1.79 -9.40 -0.17
N ILE A 69 -2.96 -9.21 -0.79
CA ILE A 69 -3.50 -7.88 -1.09
C ILE A 69 -3.71 -7.09 0.21
N SER A 70 -4.19 -7.74 1.27
CA SER A 70 -4.33 -7.09 2.58
C SER A 70 -2.99 -6.60 3.14
N ASP A 71 -1.96 -7.45 3.18
CA ASP A 71 -0.64 -7.06 3.67
C ASP A 71 0.02 -5.99 2.75
N TYR A 72 -0.16 -6.10 1.45
CA TYR A 72 0.33 -5.11 0.47
C TYR A 72 -0.31 -3.74 0.66
N CYS A 73 -1.64 -3.68 0.81
CA CYS A 73 -2.33 -2.42 1.10
C CYS A 73 -1.91 -1.84 2.46
N ALA A 74 -1.69 -2.67 3.48
CA ALA A 74 -1.21 -2.20 4.78
C ALA A 74 0.15 -1.49 4.66
N LEU A 75 1.03 -1.99 3.80
CA LEU A 75 2.33 -1.38 3.51
C LEU A 75 2.16 -0.05 2.75
N CYS A 76 1.40 -0.02 1.65
CA CYS A 76 1.15 1.20 0.89
C CYS A 76 0.52 2.30 1.76
N LYS A 77 -0.44 1.91 2.61
CA LYS A 77 -1.04 2.77 3.64
C LYS A 77 0.02 3.35 4.57
N ALA A 78 0.92 2.52 5.11
CA ALA A 78 1.98 2.95 6.02
C ALA A 78 2.90 3.99 5.38
N VAL A 79 3.34 3.71 4.14
CA VAL A 79 4.19 4.62 3.37
C VAL A 79 3.46 5.93 3.08
N GLY A 80 2.20 5.89 2.63
CA GLY A 80 1.37 7.07 2.39
C GLY A 80 1.24 7.98 3.61
N TYR A 81 0.89 7.42 4.77
CA TYR A 81 0.78 8.22 5.99
C TYR A 81 2.11 8.80 6.47
N LYS A 82 3.22 8.04 6.38
CA LYS A 82 4.53 8.59 6.76
C LYS A 82 4.99 9.67 5.78
N ALA A 83 4.82 9.43 4.49
CA ALA A 83 5.16 10.40 3.46
C ALA A 83 4.36 11.70 3.60
N SER A 84 3.09 11.63 4.04
CA SER A 84 2.25 12.81 4.31
C SER A 84 2.77 13.75 5.41
N GLN A 85 3.78 13.30 6.16
CA GLN A 85 4.39 14.06 7.25
C GLN A 85 5.75 14.67 6.86
N ILE A 86 6.25 14.41 5.63
CA ILE A 86 7.53 14.94 5.14
C ILE A 86 7.50 16.48 5.20
N LYS A 87 8.57 17.07 5.73
CA LYS A 87 8.78 18.53 5.80
C LYS A 87 10.14 18.88 5.23
N ASN A 88 10.20 19.95 4.44
CA ASN A 88 11.46 20.51 3.91
C ASN A 88 12.36 19.51 3.15
N ASN A 89 11.79 18.44 2.60
CA ASN A 89 12.53 17.45 1.80
C ASN A 89 11.75 17.07 0.52
N PRO A 90 11.67 17.99 -0.48
CA PRO A 90 10.95 17.74 -1.72
C PRO A 90 11.47 16.53 -2.50
N GLN A 91 12.77 16.26 -2.45
CA GLN A 91 13.36 15.13 -3.16
C GLN A 91 12.84 13.80 -2.62
N PHE A 92 12.82 13.65 -1.29
CA PHE A 92 12.29 12.43 -0.67
C PHE A 92 10.78 12.29 -0.89
N TYR A 93 10.05 13.41 -0.88
CA TYR A 93 8.65 13.46 -1.25
C TYR A 93 8.40 12.89 -2.65
N PHE A 94 9.12 13.36 -3.67
CA PHE A 94 8.95 12.86 -5.05
C PHE A 94 9.24 11.37 -5.17
N VAL A 95 10.26 10.87 -4.47
CA VAL A 95 10.55 9.42 -4.42
C VAL A 95 9.39 8.64 -3.81
N CYS A 96 8.79 9.14 -2.73
CA CYS A 96 7.63 8.50 -2.11
C CYS A 96 6.41 8.48 -3.04
N VAL A 97 6.11 9.59 -3.72
CA VAL A 97 4.97 9.64 -4.65
C VAL A 97 5.17 8.70 -5.83
N ALA A 98 6.36 8.70 -6.44
CA ALA A 98 6.68 7.77 -7.54
C ALA A 98 6.58 6.30 -7.10
N LEU A 99 7.07 5.96 -5.90
CA LEU A 99 6.91 4.61 -5.34
C LEU A 99 5.43 4.24 -5.15
N LEU A 100 4.61 5.17 -4.65
CA LEU A 100 3.19 4.94 -4.42
C LEU A 100 2.40 4.83 -5.73
N LEU A 101 2.79 5.53 -6.79
CA LEU A 101 2.22 5.37 -8.14
C LEU A 101 2.46 3.95 -8.65
N ASP A 102 3.72 3.51 -8.73
CA ASP A 102 4.10 2.14 -9.12
C ASP A 102 3.34 1.11 -8.26
N ALA A 103 3.25 1.37 -6.96
CA ALA A 103 2.60 0.46 -6.02
C ALA A 103 1.08 0.36 -6.28
N THR A 104 0.44 1.46 -6.64
CA THR A 104 -1.00 1.54 -6.89
C THR A 104 -1.37 0.89 -8.21
N GLU A 105 -0.56 1.07 -9.25
CA GLU A 105 -0.71 0.33 -10.52
C GLU A 105 -0.57 -1.18 -10.32
N THR A 106 0.40 -1.59 -9.49
CA THR A 106 0.57 -2.99 -9.11
C THR A 106 -0.64 -3.52 -8.36
N LEU A 107 -1.22 -2.73 -7.45
CA LEU A 107 -2.47 -3.08 -6.76
C LEU A 107 -3.64 -3.23 -7.74
N GLN A 108 -3.75 -2.34 -8.74
CA GLN A 108 -4.76 -2.43 -9.79
C GLN A 108 -4.63 -3.75 -10.57
N ALA A 109 -3.42 -4.14 -10.94
CA ALA A 109 -3.15 -5.39 -11.63
C ALA A 109 -3.56 -6.61 -10.79
N MET A 110 -3.30 -6.58 -9.47
CA MET A 110 -3.72 -7.62 -8.54
C MET A 110 -5.25 -7.72 -8.42
N ILE A 111 -5.94 -6.59 -8.21
CA ILE A 111 -7.42 -6.55 -8.10
C ILE A 111 -8.10 -7.00 -9.41
N ASN A 112 -7.52 -6.64 -10.56
CA ASN A 112 -8.01 -7.10 -11.86
C ASN A 112 -7.82 -8.61 -12.07
N ASN A 113 -6.95 -9.26 -11.29
CA ASN A 113 -6.56 -10.65 -11.50
C ASN A 113 -6.59 -11.49 -10.21
N LEU A 114 -7.70 -11.46 -9.46
CA LEU A 114 -7.88 -12.26 -8.23
C LEU A 114 -7.84 -13.80 -8.40
N LYS A 115 -7.39 -14.31 -9.55
CA LYS A 115 -7.16 -15.73 -9.82
C LYS A 115 -5.70 -16.15 -9.62
N PHE A 116 -4.83 -15.24 -9.21
CA PHE A 116 -3.43 -15.57 -8.94
C PHE A 116 -3.30 -16.46 -7.69
N THR A 117 -2.22 -17.21 -7.60
CA THR A 117 -1.79 -17.90 -6.37
C THR A 117 -0.82 -17.02 -5.60
N GLU A 118 -0.62 -17.27 -4.30
CA GLU A 118 0.42 -16.60 -3.51
C GLU A 118 1.80 -16.63 -4.18
N ALA A 119 2.18 -17.75 -4.82
CA ALA A 119 3.44 -17.88 -5.54
C ALA A 119 3.54 -16.89 -6.73
N SER A 120 2.44 -16.69 -7.47
CA SER A 120 2.37 -15.67 -8.52
C SER A 120 2.18 -14.25 -7.99
N ALA A 121 1.70 -14.08 -6.76
CA ALA A 121 1.57 -12.77 -6.11
C ALA A 121 2.95 -12.11 -5.95
N LYS A 122 3.97 -12.92 -5.61
CA LYS A 122 5.36 -12.46 -5.49
C LYS A 122 5.94 -11.94 -6.82
N ASN A 123 5.40 -12.36 -7.96
CA ASN A 123 5.87 -11.87 -9.26
C ASN A 123 5.49 -10.39 -9.51
N PHE A 124 4.50 -9.87 -8.76
CA PHE A 124 4.18 -8.43 -8.79
C PHE A 124 5.22 -7.59 -8.04
N LEU A 125 6.03 -8.21 -7.19
CA LEU A 125 7.07 -7.55 -6.40
C LEU A 125 8.44 -7.76 -7.02
N THR A 126 8.85 -6.85 -7.89
CA THR A 126 10.19 -6.88 -8.46
C THR A 126 11.24 -6.57 -7.39
N GLU A 127 12.44 -7.14 -7.52
CA GLU A 127 13.57 -6.86 -6.63
C GLU A 127 13.85 -5.34 -6.54
N THR A 128 13.73 -4.63 -7.66
CA THR A 128 13.88 -3.16 -7.72
C THR A 128 12.79 -2.42 -6.95
N PHE A 129 11.53 -2.86 -6.98
CA PHE A 129 10.46 -2.26 -6.16
C PHE A 129 10.76 -2.46 -4.67
N LEU A 130 11.18 -3.68 -4.33
CA LEU A 130 11.52 -4.12 -2.99
C LEU A 130 12.72 -3.34 -2.40
N GLU A 131 13.76 -3.11 -3.18
CA GLU A 131 14.90 -2.26 -2.81
C GLU A 131 14.51 -0.80 -2.59
N ARG A 132 13.70 -0.22 -3.51
CA ARG A 132 13.21 1.16 -3.38
C ARG A 132 12.37 1.35 -2.12
N LEU A 133 11.49 0.40 -1.85
CA LEU A 133 10.64 0.40 -0.67
C LEU A 133 11.47 0.29 0.63
N LYS A 134 12.46 -0.61 0.67
CA LYS A 134 13.38 -0.72 1.81
C LYS A 134 14.13 0.58 2.04
N TRP A 135 14.65 1.20 0.97
CA TRP A 135 15.33 2.49 1.06
C TRP A 135 14.42 3.59 1.61
N VAL A 136 13.17 3.68 1.12
CA VAL A 136 12.17 4.64 1.63
C VAL A 136 11.90 4.43 3.12
N SER A 137 11.75 3.16 3.53
CA SER A 137 11.56 2.79 4.93
C SER A 137 12.73 3.24 5.81
N ASP A 138 13.96 2.99 5.37
CA ASP A 138 15.18 3.43 6.06
C ASP A 138 15.28 4.97 6.20
N GLN A 139 14.78 5.73 5.21
CA GLN A 139 14.73 7.19 5.32
C GLN A 139 13.73 7.66 6.39
N PHE A 140 12.56 7.02 6.49
CA PHE A 140 11.62 7.35 7.57
C PHE A 140 12.23 7.11 8.96
N GLY A 141 12.99 6.03 9.14
CA GLY A 141 13.67 5.72 10.40
C GLY A 141 14.72 6.76 10.84
N LYS A 142 15.24 7.56 9.91
CA LYS A 142 16.24 8.61 10.18
C LYS A 142 15.61 9.95 10.55
N ASP A 143 14.52 10.33 9.88
CA ASP A 143 13.89 11.65 10.04
C ASP A 143 12.72 11.66 11.05
N PHE A 144 12.08 10.52 11.36
CA PHE A 144 10.85 10.46 12.18
C PHE A 144 11.02 9.95 13.62
N ARG A 145 12.24 9.83 14.13
CA ARG A 145 12.50 9.33 15.50
C ARG A 145 12.03 10.26 16.63
N GLU A 146 11.56 11.48 16.35
CA GLU A 146 11.38 12.52 17.38
C GLU A 146 9.95 12.89 17.79
N THR A 147 8.88 12.34 17.20
CA THR A 147 7.50 12.68 17.64
C THR A 147 6.67 11.46 17.94
N VAL A 148 6.70 11.05 19.20
CA VAL A 148 5.84 10.00 19.77
C VAL A 148 4.46 10.59 20.09
N GLY A 149 3.42 10.03 19.49
CA GLY A 149 2.01 10.38 19.74
C GLY A 149 1.06 9.52 18.91
N GLU A 150 0.69 8.38 19.49
CA GLU A 150 -0.44 7.47 19.18
C GLU A 150 -0.87 7.20 17.71
N LYS A 151 -0.82 5.90 17.35
CA LYS A 151 -1.46 5.24 16.18
C LYS A 151 -0.83 5.41 14.78
N SER A 152 0.45 5.75 14.65
CA SER A 152 1.15 5.54 13.37
C SER A 152 1.90 4.20 13.39
N LEU A 153 1.80 3.44 12.29
CA LEU A 153 2.57 2.20 12.07
C LEU A 153 4.06 2.51 12.30
N GLY A 154 4.65 1.85 13.29
CA GLY A 154 6.05 2.00 13.64
C GLY A 154 6.96 1.46 12.53
N GLN A 155 8.25 1.79 12.58
CA GLN A 155 9.24 1.20 11.66
C GLN A 155 9.18 -0.34 11.69
N ASN A 156 9.00 -0.90 12.89
CA ASN A 156 8.84 -2.35 13.09
C ASN A 156 7.66 -2.94 12.30
N ASP A 157 6.56 -2.21 12.16
CA ASP A 157 5.39 -2.71 11.44
C ASP A 157 5.64 -2.73 9.93
N ILE A 158 6.37 -1.74 9.40
CA ILE A 158 6.80 -1.75 8.00
C ILE A 158 7.77 -2.91 7.77
N ASP A 159 8.75 -3.11 8.66
CA ASP A 159 9.71 -4.21 8.56
C ASP A 159 9.04 -5.60 8.63
N GLU A 160 8.00 -5.76 9.45
CA GLU A 160 7.20 -6.99 9.49
C GLU A 160 6.41 -7.21 8.20
N LEU A 161 5.83 -6.15 7.62
CA LEU A 161 5.15 -6.23 6.32
C LEU A 161 6.12 -6.58 5.20
N LEU A 162 7.32 -5.98 5.19
CA LEU A 162 8.39 -6.32 4.24
C LEU A 162 8.76 -7.81 4.31
N LYS A 163 8.92 -8.35 5.53
CA LYS A 163 9.20 -9.78 5.75
C LYS A 163 8.12 -10.67 5.17
N LYS A 164 6.85 -10.35 5.43
CA LYS A 164 5.71 -11.11 4.87
C LYS A 164 5.68 -11.09 3.35
N LEU A 165 6.09 -9.98 2.74
CA LEU A 165 6.12 -9.79 1.30
C LEU A 165 7.36 -10.38 0.62
N GLY A 166 8.32 -10.91 1.39
CA GLY A 166 9.48 -11.64 0.88
C GLY A 166 10.80 -10.87 0.90
N ILE A 167 10.89 -9.74 1.60
CA ILE A 167 12.17 -9.11 1.96
C ILE A 167 12.37 -9.17 3.47
N GLY A 168 13.32 -9.99 3.92
CA GLY A 168 13.76 -9.95 5.31
C GLY A 168 14.67 -11.09 5.69
#